data_AF-A0A016SNK7-F1
#
_entry.id   AF-A0A016SNK7-F1
#
_cell.length_a   1.000
_cell.length_b   1.000
_cell.length_c   1.000
_cell.angle_alpha   90.00
_cell.angle_beta   90.00
_cell.angle_gamma   90.00
#
_symmetry.space_group_name_H-M   'P 1'
#
loop_
_entity.id
_entity.type
_entity.pdbx_description
1 polymer ?
#
loop_
_entity_poly.entity_id
_entity_poly.type
_entity_poly.pdbx_seq_one_letter_code
_entity_poly.pdbx_strand_id
1 'polypeptide(L)'
;METVPLLNRRPCSPKYILSLCLAPIYGNRTKWLLLAETVEHYRLQGVEHFYFYVKDIDDYSLKLLQYYVRNGEAEVVFFKGDQEKTSREWQSVGVQDCLQRSRHHSQYSIFADLDERILPLNNHSLAEYVVCINSTF
;
A
#
# COMPACT_ATOMS: atom_id res chain seq x y z
N MET A 1 -8.11 22.86 7.23
CA MET A 1 -8.36 21.72 6.33
C MET A 1 -7.01 21.23 5.86
N GLU A 2 -6.60 20.04 6.30
CA GLU A 2 -5.29 19.48 5.94
C GLU A 2 -5.44 18.74 4.61
N THR A 3 -4.77 19.25 3.58
CA THR A 3 -4.87 18.74 2.21
C THR A 3 -3.85 17.64 1.97
N VAL A 4 -4.22 16.63 1.18
CA VAL A 4 -3.26 15.63 0.71
C VAL A 4 -2.38 16.27 -0.36
N PRO A 5 -1.04 16.30 -0.20
CA PRO A 5 -0.17 16.98 -1.15
C PRO A 5 -0.09 16.23 -2.48
N LEU A 6 -0.07 16.98 -3.58
CA LEU A 6 0.29 16.46 -4.89
C LEU A 6 1.80 16.30 -4.96
N LEU A 7 2.25 15.09 -5.27
CA LEU A 7 3.66 14.75 -5.39
C LEU A 7 4.05 14.65 -6.86
N ASN A 8 5.16 15.26 -7.25
CA ASN A 8 5.67 15.10 -8.62
C ASN A 8 6.37 13.75 -8.76
N ARG A 9 5.66 12.77 -9.32
CA ARG A 9 6.14 11.40 -9.53
C ARG A 9 6.34 11.10 -11.02
N ARG A 10 6.96 12.01 -11.77
CA ARG A 10 7.31 11.80 -13.19
C ARG A 10 8.81 11.59 -13.42
N PRO A 11 9.51 10.68 -12.71
CA PRO A 11 10.88 10.33 -13.09
C PRO A 11 10.88 9.51 -14.39
N CYS A 12 12.00 9.55 -15.13
CA CYS A 12 12.18 8.75 -16.34
C CYS A 12 12.27 7.24 -16.04
N SER A 13 12.56 6.86 -14.79
CA SER A 13 12.62 5.47 -14.32
C SER A 13 11.85 5.31 -13.00
N PRO A 14 11.06 4.24 -12.83
CA PRO A 14 10.44 3.93 -11.54
C PRO A 14 11.48 3.79 -10.43
N LYS A 15 11.12 4.23 -9.22
CA LYS A 15 11.97 4.09 -8.02
C LYS A 15 11.95 2.66 -7.49
N TYR A 16 10.79 2.01 -7.57
CA TYR A 16 10.56 0.65 -7.11
C TYR A 16 10.14 -0.23 -8.29
N ILE A 17 10.53 -1.50 -8.27
CA ILE A 17 10.04 -2.53 -9.18
C ILE A 17 8.62 -2.90 -8.77
N LEU A 18 8.40 -3.23 -7.51
CA LEU A 18 7.11 -3.69 -7.01
C LEU A 18 6.70 -2.97 -5.73
N SER A 19 5.45 -2.51 -5.69
CA SER A 19 4.87 -1.87 -4.51
C SER A 19 3.48 -2.41 -4.21
N LEU A 20 2.98 -2.16 -3.00
CA LEU A 20 1.66 -2.60 -2.57
C LEU A 20 0.77 -1.42 -2.16
N CYS A 21 -0.39 -1.36 -2.78
CA CYS A 21 -1.53 -0.54 -2.42
C CYS A 21 -2.44 -1.33 -1.48
N LEU A 22 -2.44 -0.99 -0.19
CA LEU A 22 -3.34 -1.63 0.75
C LEU A 22 -4.72 -0.97 0.69
N ALA A 23 -5.78 -1.75 0.70
CA ALA A 23 -7.12 -1.21 0.87
C ALA A 23 -7.24 -0.39 2.17
N PRO A 24 -8.15 0.60 2.23
CA PRO A 24 -8.21 1.49 3.37
C PRO A 24 -8.52 0.77 4.68
N ILE A 25 -7.82 1.20 5.74
CA ILE A 25 -7.98 0.70 7.09
C ILE A 25 -9.09 1.47 7.79
N TYR A 26 -10.04 0.73 8.35
CA TYR A 26 -11.19 1.28 9.07
C TYR A 26 -11.28 0.78 10.52
N GLY A 27 -11.90 1.62 11.35
CA GLY A 27 -12.30 1.27 12.71
C GLY A 27 -11.16 1.14 13.71
N ASN A 28 -11.52 1.28 14.99
CA ASN A 28 -10.57 1.39 16.09
C ASN A 28 -10.20 0.04 16.76
N ARG A 29 -10.49 -1.09 16.10
CA ARG A 29 -10.03 -2.40 16.59
C ARG A 29 -8.55 -2.57 16.29
N THR A 30 -7.85 -3.18 17.24
CA THR A 30 -6.43 -3.54 17.14
C THR A 30 -6.12 -4.34 15.87
N LYS A 31 -5.21 -3.82 15.04
CA LYS A 31 -4.78 -4.44 13.77
C LYS A 31 -3.25 -4.61 13.64
N TRP A 32 -2.47 -4.22 14.64
CA TRP A 32 -1.01 -4.17 14.53
C TRP A 32 -0.40 -5.50 14.10
N LEU A 33 -0.90 -6.62 14.62
CA LEU A 33 -0.36 -7.94 14.29
C LEU A 33 -0.62 -8.27 12.82
N LEU A 34 -1.86 -8.09 12.37
CA LEU A 34 -2.23 -8.32 10.98
C LEU A 34 -1.48 -7.37 10.03
N LEU A 35 -1.26 -6.12 10.43
CA LEU A 35 -0.44 -5.16 9.68
C LEU A 35 1.02 -5.60 9.57
N ALA A 36 1.63 -6.04 10.68
CA ALA A 36 2.99 -6.56 10.68
C ALA A 36 3.09 -7.78 9.76
N GLU A 37 2.19 -8.74 9.91
CA GLU A 37 2.14 -9.94 9.06
C GLU A 37 2.00 -9.58 7.58
N THR A 38 1.15 -8.60 7.22
CA THR A 38 0.99 -8.16 5.83
C THR A 38 2.28 -7.54 5.31
N VAL A 39 2.88 -6.62 6.04
CA VAL A 39 4.11 -5.94 5.59
C VAL A 39 5.26 -6.92 5.44
N GLU A 40 5.51 -7.75 6.46
CA GLU A 40 6.62 -8.70 6.42
C GLU A 40 6.40 -9.80 5.36
N HIS A 41 5.17 -10.27 5.18
CA HIS A 41 4.84 -11.22 4.10
C HIS A 41 5.19 -10.67 2.73
N TYR A 42 4.70 -9.48 2.40
CA TYR A 42 4.89 -8.90 1.09
C TYR A 42 6.34 -8.43 0.88
N ARG A 43 7.04 -8.04 1.95
CA ARG A 43 8.48 -7.79 1.92
C ARG A 43 9.26 -9.04 1.51
N LEU A 44 8.93 -10.21 2.06
CA LEU A 44 9.51 -11.50 1.64
C LEU A 44 9.17 -11.84 0.18
N GLN A 45 8.04 -11.34 -0.34
CA GLN A 45 7.64 -11.48 -1.75
C GLN A 45 8.26 -10.42 -2.68
N GLY A 46 9.20 -9.61 -2.20
CA GLY A 46 9.93 -8.62 -3.00
C GLY A 46 9.20 -7.29 -3.19
N VAL A 47 8.19 -6.99 -2.38
CA VAL A 47 7.58 -5.64 -2.34
C VAL A 47 8.54 -4.68 -1.64
N GLU A 48 8.85 -3.56 -2.30
CA GLU A 48 9.82 -2.58 -1.82
C GLU A 48 9.17 -1.36 -1.15
N HIS A 49 7.90 -1.10 -1.43
CA HIS A 49 7.20 0.08 -0.90
C HIS A 49 5.70 -0.15 -0.70
N PHE A 50 5.17 0.45 0.36
CA PHE A 50 3.78 0.29 0.77
C PHE A 50 3.04 1.63 0.79
N TYR A 51 1.80 1.62 0.28
CA TYR A 51 0.89 2.74 0.34
C TYR A 51 -0.27 2.39 1.26
N PHE A 52 -0.40 3.13 2.36
CA PHE A 52 -1.46 2.93 3.34
C PHE A 52 -2.49 4.06 3.30
N TYR A 53 -3.75 3.67 3.43
CA TYR A 53 -4.88 4.59 3.53
C TYR A 53 -5.58 4.33 4.85
N VAL A 54 -5.76 5.36 5.67
CA VAL A 54 -6.31 5.23 7.03
C VAL A 54 -7.51 6.14 7.18
N LYS A 55 -8.67 5.56 7.47
CA LYS A 55 -9.85 6.33 7.90
C LYS A 55 -9.89 6.45 9.42
N ASP A 56 -9.85 5.32 10.12
CA ASP A 56 -9.77 5.24 11.58
C ASP A 56 -8.87 4.05 11.97
N ILE A 57 -8.04 4.23 13.00
CA ILE A 57 -7.07 3.23 13.47
C ILE A 57 -6.75 3.46 14.96
N ASP A 58 -6.39 2.40 15.68
CA ASP A 58 -5.93 2.51 17.07
C ASP A 58 -4.49 3.02 17.18
N ASP A 59 -4.17 3.59 18.35
CA ASP A 59 -2.87 4.21 18.63
C ASP A 59 -1.69 3.25 18.46
N TYR A 60 -1.86 1.97 18.79
CA TYR A 60 -0.76 1.00 18.72
C TYR A 60 -0.48 0.58 17.28
N SER A 61 -1.53 0.30 16.51
CA SER A 61 -1.41 0.05 15.07
C SER A 61 -0.87 1.28 14.32
N LEU A 62 -1.25 2.49 14.74
CA LEU A 62 -0.70 3.74 14.18
C LEU A 62 0.80 3.87 14.44
N LYS A 63 1.28 3.54 15.65
CA LYS A 63 2.72 3.55 15.97
C LYS A 63 3.51 2.63 15.05
N LEU A 64 2.97 1.44 14.75
CA LEU A 64 3.58 0.50 13.81
C LEU A 64 3.60 1.05 12.38
N LEU A 65 2.47 1.59 11.88
CA LEU A 65 2.46 2.23 10.55
C LEU A 65 3.50 3.35 10.45
N GLN A 66 3.60 4.20 11.47
CA GLN A 66 4.58 5.28 11.52
C GLN A 66 6.02 4.78 11.57
N TYR A 67 6.28 3.60 12.14
CA TYR A 67 7.59 2.97 12.10
C TYR A 67 8.02 2.66 10.66
N TYR A 68 7.16 1.99 9.88
CA TYR A 68 7.44 1.72 8.46
C TYR A 68 7.58 3.00 7.62
N VAL A 69 6.81 4.04 7.92
CA VAL A 69 6.95 5.35 7.26
C VAL A 69 8.31 5.99 7.58
N ARG A 70 8.75 5.98 8.84
CA ARG A 70 10.06 6.55 9.24
C ARG A 70 11.24 5.83 8.59
N ASN A 71 11.11 4.53 8.35
CA ASN A 71 12.13 3.73 7.65
C ASN A 71 12.16 3.96 6.13
N GLY A 72 11.22 4.74 5.58
CA GLY A 72 11.08 4.94 4.14
C GLY A 72 10.44 3.76 3.40
N GLU A 73 9.94 2.76 4.13
CA GLU A 73 9.32 1.56 3.58
C GLU A 73 7.87 1.81 3.17
N ALA A 74 7.22 2.82 3.75
CA ALA A 74 5.82 3.12 3.47
C ALA A 74 5.50 4.63 3.40
N GLU A 75 4.36 4.95 2.82
CA GLU A 75 3.67 6.21 3.00
C GLU A 75 2.23 6.02 3.44
N VAL A 76 1.69 7.01 4.16
CA VAL A 76 0.34 6.95 4.71
C VAL A 76 -0.47 8.18 4.32
N VAL A 77 -1.70 7.96 3.87
CA VAL A 77 -2.71 8.98 3.62
C VAL A 77 -3.84 8.81 4.62
N PHE A 78 -4.12 9.84 5.40
CA PHE A 78 -5.25 9.86 6.33
C PHE A 78 -6.46 10.49 5.64
N PHE A 79 -7.55 9.74 5.55
CA PHE A 79 -8.83 10.29 5.11
C PHE A 79 -9.42 11.15 6.23
N LYS A 80 -9.51 12.45 5.97
CA LYS A 80 -10.08 13.44 6.89
C LYS A 80 -11.38 14.01 6.33
N GLY A 81 -12.38 14.16 7.19
CA GLY A 81 -13.64 14.82 6.90
C GLY A 81 -14.87 13.99 7.27
N ASP A 82 -15.89 14.65 7.82
CA ASP A 82 -17.23 14.12 8.11
C ASP A 82 -18.10 13.98 6.86
N GLN A 83 -17.49 13.74 5.69
CA GLN A 83 -18.31 13.41 4.53
C GLN A 83 -18.94 12.05 4.79
N GLU A 84 -20.28 12.00 4.68
CA GLU A 84 -21.08 10.77 4.72
C GLU A 84 -20.74 9.89 3.50
N LYS A 85 -19.52 9.37 3.47
CA LYS A 85 -19.07 8.37 2.51
C LYS A 85 -19.16 7.01 3.17
N THR A 86 -19.81 6.09 2.47
CA THR A 86 -19.82 4.66 2.77
C THR A 86 -18.41 4.09 2.68
N SER A 87 -18.19 2.92 3.32
CA SER A 87 -16.91 2.21 3.22
C SER A 87 -16.51 1.90 1.77
N ARG A 88 -17.48 1.67 0.89
CA ARG A 88 -17.24 1.42 -0.55
C ARG A 88 -16.73 2.65 -1.29
N GLU A 89 -17.24 3.83 -0.95
CA GLU A 89 -16.77 5.09 -1.54
C GLU A 89 -15.34 5.39 -1.08
N TRP A 90 -15.04 5.20 0.21
CA TRP A 90 -13.68 5.35 0.72
C TRP A 90 -12.70 4.34 0.11
N GLN A 91 -13.13 3.10 -0.13
CA GLN A 91 -12.36 2.11 -0.86
C GLN A 91 -12.04 2.60 -2.28
N SER A 92 -13.03 3.14 -2.98
CA SER A 92 -12.86 3.68 -4.33
C SER A 92 -11.88 4.87 -4.36
N VAL A 93 -11.97 5.76 -3.37
CA VAL A 93 -11.03 6.88 -3.19
C VAL A 93 -9.60 6.38 -2.96
N GLY A 94 -9.42 5.41 -2.06
CA GLY A 94 -8.09 4.86 -1.76
C GLY A 94 -7.46 4.14 -2.94
N VAL A 95 -8.24 3.32 -3.66
CA VAL A 95 -7.77 2.64 -4.88
C VAL A 95 -7.34 3.66 -5.94
N GLN A 96 -8.17 4.69 -6.19
CA GLN A 96 -7.87 5.69 -7.21
C GLN A 96 -6.65 6.54 -6.85
N ASP A 97 -6.55 7.01 -5.60
CA ASP A 97 -5.39 7.78 -5.15
C ASP A 97 -4.12 6.92 -5.19
N CYS A 98 -4.19 5.64 -4.80
CA CYS A 98 -3.05 4.74 -4.86
C CYS A 98 -2.58 4.46 -6.28
N LEU A 99 -3.52 4.22 -7.20
CA LEU A 99 -3.21 4.06 -8.60
C LEU A 99 -2.43 5.27 -9.15
N GLN A 100 -2.86 6.49 -8.82
CA GLN A 100 -2.14 7.69 -9.26
C GLN A 100 -0.82 7.91 -8.54
N ARG A 101 -0.72 7.55 -7.25
CA ARG A 101 0.50 7.67 -6.45
C ARG A 101 1.57 6.68 -6.87
N SER A 102 1.19 5.42 -7.13
CA SER A 102 2.16 4.38 -7.48
C SER A 102 2.61 4.49 -8.93
N ARG A 103 1.76 5.06 -9.79
CA ARG A 103 2.08 5.30 -11.20
C ARG A 103 3.39 6.07 -11.35
N HIS A 104 4.31 5.50 -12.14
CA HIS A 104 5.67 6.01 -12.39
C HIS A 104 6.60 6.08 -11.16
N HIS A 105 6.09 5.83 -9.95
CA HIS A 105 6.92 5.62 -8.76
C HIS A 105 7.36 4.16 -8.66
N SER A 106 6.46 3.26 -9.04
CA SER A 106 6.63 1.81 -9.05
C SER A 106 6.39 1.29 -10.46
N GLN A 107 7.15 0.29 -10.89
CA GLN A 107 6.95 -0.34 -12.20
C GLN A 107 5.67 -1.20 -12.19
N TYR A 108 5.45 -1.93 -11.10
CA TYR A 108 4.26 -2.74 -10.85
C TYR A 108 3.64 -2.38 -9.48
N SER A 109 2.35 -2.62 -9.33
CA SER A 109 1.63 -2.39 -8.08
C SER A 109 0.62 -3.51 -7.83
N ILE A 110 0.65 -4.07 -6.61
CA ILE A 110 -0.36 -4.99 -6.11
C ILE A 110 -1.43 -4.18 -5.38
N PHE A 111 -2.70 -4.54 -5.58
CA PHE A 111 -3.81 -4.06 -4.75
C PHE A 111 -4.31 -5.25 -3.94
N ALA A 112 -4.35 -5.12 -2.61
CA ALA A 112 -4.73 -6.20 -1.70
C ALA A 112 -5.46 -5.66 -0.47
N ASP A 113 -6.35 -6.47 0.09
CA ASP A 113 -6.94 -6.23 1.40
C ASP A 113 -5.99 -6.67 2.53
N LEU A 114 -6.27 -6.23 3.76
CA LEU A 114 -5.37 -6.45 4.90
C LEU A 114 -5.25 -7.93 5.31
N ASP A 115 -6.31 -8.71 5.10
CA ASP A 115 -6.42 -10.13 5.41
C ASP A 115 -6.07 -11.04 4.23
N GLU A 116 -5.62 -10.49 3.10
CA GLU A 116 -5.23 -11.25 1.91
C GLU A 116 -3.73 -11.53 1.84
N ARG A 117 -3.37 -12.72 1.35
CA ARG A 117 -1.97 -13.12 1.11
C ARG A 117 -1.87 -13.73 -0.27
N ILE A 118 -1.05 -13.13 -1.12
CA ILE A 118 -0.70 -13.70 -2.42
C ILE A 118 0.64 -14.41 -2.29
N LEU A 119 0.69 -15.66 -2.77
CA LEU A 119 1.89 -16.49 -2.80
C LEU A 119 2.00 -17.19 -4.16
N PRO A 120 3.18 -17.22 -4.77
CA PRO A 120 3.43 -18.05 -5.92
C PRO A 120 3.51 -19.54 -5.51
N LEU A 121 3.18 -20.43 -6.44
CA LEU A 121 3.21 -21.88 -6.21
C LEU A 121 4.63 -22.49 -6.31
N ASN A 122 5.59 -21.71 -6.78
CA ASN A 122 6.99 -22.11 -6.97
C ASN A 122 7.91 -21.28 -6.07
N ASN A 123 9.21 -21.56 -6.12
CA ASN A 123 10.21 -20.87 -5.29
C ASN A 123 10.54 -19.44 -5.74
N HIS A 124 9.70 -18.81 -6.57
CA HIS A 124 9.89 -17.43 -6.97
C HIS A 124 9.25 -16.46 -5.99
N SER A 125 9.70 -15.20 -5.98
CA SER A 125 8.95 -14.12 -5.33
C SER A 125 7.91 -13.51 -6.27
N LEU A 126 6.94 -12.76 -5.73
CA LEU A 126 6.00 -12.01 -6.58
C LEU A 126 6.72 -11.00 -7.47
N ALA A 127 7.79 -10.36 -6.97
CA ALA A 127 8.62 -9.46 -7.75
C ALA A 127 9.27 -10.15 -8.97
N GLU A 128 9.81 -11.35 -8.78
CA GLU A 128 10.38 -12.14 -9.89
C GLU A 128 9.31 -12.52 -10.92
N TYR A 129 8.11 -12.85 -10.45
CA TYR A 129 7.00 -13.24 -11.33
C TYR A 129 6.56 -12.08 -12.24
N VAL A 130 6.35 -10.89 -11.67
CA VAL A 130 5.87 -9.73 -12.46
C VAL A 130 6.92 -9.22 -13.46
N VAL A 131 8.21 -9.34 -13.14
CA VAL A 131 9.29 -8.98 -14.07
C VAL A 131 9.34 -9.97 -15.25
N CYS A 132 9.12 -11.26 -14.99
CA CYS A 132 9.13 -12.30 -16.02
C CYS A 132 8.04 -12.09 -17.10
N ILE A 133 6.88 -11.54 -16.73
CA ILE A 133 5.79 -11.25 -17.67
C ILE A 133 6.28 -10.35 -18.82
N ASN A 134 7.17 -9.41 -18.54
CA ASN A 134 7.70 -8.49 -19.55
C ASN A 134 8.81 -9.10 -20.43
N SER A 135 9.36 -10.25 -20.05
CA SER A 135 10.39 -10.98 -20.82
C SER A 135 9.80 -11.98 -21.81
N THR A 136 8.48 -12.16 -21.80
CA THR A 136 7.77 -13.19 -22.59
C THR A 136 7.06 -12.60 -23.83
N PHE A 137 7.12 -11.28 -24.04
CA PHE A 137 6.55 -10.58 -25.19
C PHE A 137 7.61 -9.75 -25.90
#